data_AF-A0A3D4D858-F1
#
_entry.id   AF-A0A3D4D858-F1
#
_cell.length_a   1.000
_cell.length_b   1.000
_cell.length_c   1.000
_cell.angle_alpha   90.00
_cell.angle_beta   90.00
_cell.angle_gamma   90.00
#
_symmetry.space_group_name_H-M   'P 1'
#
loop_
_entity.id
_entity.type
_entity.pdbx_description
1 polymer ?
#
loop_
_entity_poly.entity_id
_entity_poly.type
_entity_poly.pdbx_seq_one_letter_code
_entity_poly.pdbx_strand_id
1 'polypeptide(L)'
;MTMNQKKALYAFGSPDREATVNRFCTLAEVAPDPAVKHFFLAIARELNAPTADRWYRCWYRCMFFNLRLEMEAYLRYEKAFERIVSGCPAAEWEDDEYDPDEV
;
A
#
# COMPACT_ATOMS: atom_id res chain seq x y z
N MET A 1 7.02 12.49 -8.85
CA MET A 1 6.58 11.16 -8.40
C MET A 1 5.10 10.84 -8.65
N THR A 2 4.86 9.87 -9.53
CA THR A 2 3.56 9.24 -9.86
C THR A 2 3.10 8.23 -8.80
N MET A 3 1.85 7.76 -8.89
CA MET A 3 1.32 6.74 -7.95
C MET A 3 2.09 5.42 -8.01
N ASN A 4 2.43 4.92 -9.20
CA ASN A 4 3.17 3.66 -9.33
C ASN A 4 4.57 3.76 -8.73
N GLN A 5 5.25 4.90 -8.89
CA GLN A 5 6.54 5.14 -8.25
C GLN A 5 6.42 5.17 -6.72
N LYS A 6 5.34 5.77 -6.18
CA LYS A 6 5.06 5.73 -4.74
C LYS A 6 4.82 4.30 -4.24
N LYS A 7 4.07 3.47 -4.98
CA LYS A 7 3.88 2.05 -4.66
C LYS A 7 5.20 1.27 -4.66
N ALA A 8 6.06 1.51 -5.65
CA ALA A 8 7.38 0.90 -5.71
C ALA A 8 8.26 1.35 -4.53
N LEU A 9 8.22 2.63 -4.17
CA LEU A 9 8.94 3.15 -3.00
C LEU A 9 8.41 2.59 -1.68
N TYR A 10 7.11 2.35 -1.58
CA TYR A 10 6.54 1.65 -0.44
C TYR A 10 7.07 0.21 -0.33
N ALA A 11 7.11 -0.54 -1.43
CA ALA A 11 7.54 -1.92 -1.44
C ALA A 11 9.05 -2.11 -1.24
N PHE A 12 9.87 -1.22 -1.83
CA PHE A 12 11.31 -1.41 -1.93
C PHE A 12 12.16 -0.34 -1.23
N GLY A 13 11.59 0.82 -0.90
CA GLY A 13 12.34 1.95 -0.34
C GLY A 13 12.74 1.77 1.13
N SER A 14 13.67 2.62 1.58
CA SER A 14 14.11 2.71 2.97
C SER A 14 14.35 4.17 3.38
N PRO A 15 14.51 4.49 4.68
CA PRO A 15 14.84 5.86 5.11
C PRO A 15 16.17 6.36 4.54
N ASP A 16 17.06 5.43 4.17
CA ASP A 16 18.32 5.70 3.50
C ASP A 16 18.07 5.86 1.98
N ARG A 17 18.20 7.10 1.52
CA ARG A 17 18.01 7.47 0.12
C ARG A 17 19.01 6.78 -0.79
N GLU A 18 20.26 6.68 -0.39
CA GLU A 18 21.33 6.13 -1.21
C GLU A 18 21.16 4.61 -1.35
N ALA A 19 20.85 3.93 -0.25
CA ALA A 19 20.50 2.51 -0.29
C ALA A 19 19.27 2.25 -1.18
N THR A 20 18.28 3.15 -1.15
CA THR A 20 17.09 3.06 -1.99
C THR A 20 17.44 3.24 -3.47
N VAL A 21 18.25 4.23 -3.83
CA VAL A 21 18.74 4.44 -5.20
C VAL A 21 19.47 3.19 -5.71
N ASN A 22 20.43 2.67 -4.93
CA ASN A 22 21.20 1.49 -5.30
C ASN A 22 20.29 0.28 -5.55
N ARG A 23 19.31 0.06 -4.67
CA ARG A 23 18.33 -1.02 -4.83
C ARG A 23 17.52 -0.90 -6.12
N PHE A 24 17.08 0.31 -6.49
CA PHE A 24 16.37 0.51 -7.75
C PHE A 24 17.25 0.32 -8.98
N CYS A 25 18.53 0.73 -8.92
CA CYS A 25 19.49 0.43 -9.99
C CYS A 25 19.67 -1.08 -10.16
N THR A 26 19.83 -1.84 -9.08
CA THR A 26 19.94 -3.31 -9.14
C THR A 26 18.67 -3.95 -9.70
N LEU A 27 17.48 -3.51 -9.27
CA LEU A 27 16.21 -4.01 -9.82
C LEU A 27 16.10 -3.74 -11.33
N ALA A 28 16.60 -2.60 -11.80
CA ALA A 28 16.63 -2.27 -13.22
C ALA A 28 17.60 -3.13 -14.03
N GLU A 29 18.72 -3.56 -13.43
CA GLU A 29 19.71 -4.46 -14.07
C GLU A 29 19.18 -5.88 -14.21
N VAL A 30 18.41 -6.35 -13.22
CA VAL A 30 17.82 -7.70 -13.22
C VAL A 30 16.56 -7.79 -14.08
N ALA A 31 15.88 -6.66 -14.34
CA ALA A 31 14.64 -6.64 -15.11
C ALA A 31 14.87 -7.02 -16.60
N PRO A 32 14.23 -8.09 -17.10
CA PRO A 32 14.34 -8.49 -18.50
C PRO A 32 13.52 -7.59 -19.44
N ASP A 33 12.42 -7.02 -18.93
CA ASP A 33 11.55 -6.12 -19.69
C ASP A 33 12.13 -4.68 -19.71
N PRO A 34 12.36 -4.07 -20.89
CA PRO A 34 12.84 -2.71 -21.01
C PRO A 34 11.96 -1.66 -20.32
N ALA A 35 10.64 -1.83 -20.32
CA ALA A 35 9.74 -0.86 -19.70
C ALA A 35 9.88 -0.86 -18.17
N VAL A 36 9.95 -2.05 -17.56
CA VAL A 36 10.24 -2.20 -16.12
C VAL A 36 11.62 -1.63 -15.76
N LYS A 37 12.64 -1.88 -16.58
CA LYS A 37 13.98 -1.29 -16.40
C LYS A 37 13.92 0.24 -16.38
N HIS A 38 13.25 0.84 -17.37
CA HIS A 38 13.09 2.29 -17.44
C HIS A 38 12.32 2.85 -16.25
N PHE A 39 11.29 2.14 -15.78
CA PHE A 39 10.51 2.53 -14.61
C PHE A 39 11.37 2.66 -13.35
N PHE A 40 12.20 1.65 -13.03
CA PHE A 40 13.08 1.71 -11.87
C PHE A 40 14.19 2.76 -12.00
N LEU A 41 14.79 2.89 -13.19
CA LEU A 41 15.80 3.93 -13.43
C LEU A 41 15.23 5.35 -13.31
N ALA A 42 13.95 5.56 -13.70
CA ALA A 42 13.30 6.85 -13.53
C ALA A 42 13.18 7.24 -12.06
N ILE A 43 12.83 6.29 -11.18
CA ILE A 43 12.78 6.51 -9.72
C ILE A 43 14.18 6.82 -9.18
N ALA A 44 15.18 6.00 -9.54
CA ALA A 44 16.56 6.22 -9.10
C ALA A 44 17.09 7.60 -9.51
N ARG A 45 16.77 8.05 -10.72
CA ARG A 45 17.11 9.40 -11.22
C ARG A 45 16.42 10.51 -10.42
N GLU A 46 15.13 10.38 -10.13
CA GLU A 46 14.40 11.35 -9.29
C GLU A 46 15.03 11.48 -7.89
N LEU A 47 15.46 10.35 -7.31
CA LEU A 47 16.09 10.29 -5.98
C LEU A 47 17.56 10.75 -5.95
N ASN A 48 18.25 10.73 -7.09
CA ASN A 48 19.63 11.21 -7.20
C ASN A 48 19.73 12.73 -7.39
N ALA A 49 18.61 13.44 -7.55
CA ALA A 49 18.65 14.90 -7.60
C ALA A 49 19.24 15.46 -6.29
N PRO A 50 20.11 16.48 -6.34
CA PRO A 50 20.79 17.01 -5.15
C PRO A 50 19.82 17.62 -4.13
N THR A 51 18.63 18.01 -4.56
CA THR A 51 17.55 18.52 -3.70
C THR A 51 16.71 17.41 -3.07
N ALA A 52 16.97 16.14 -3.41
CA ALA A 52 16.11 15.02 -3.06
C ALA A 52 16.17 14.58 -1.61
N ASP A 53 17.30 14.81 -0.95
CA ASP A 53 17.53 14.27 0.38
C ASP A 53 16.47 14.73 1.40
N ARG A 54 16.22 16.05 1.47
CA ARG A 54 15.24 16.61 2.40
C ARG A 54 13.81 16.16 2.10
N TRP A 55 13.38 16.22 0.84
CA TRP A 55 12.00 15.86 0.51
C TRP A 55 11.78 14.36 0.61
N TYR A 56 12.75 13.53 0.23
CA TYR A 56 12.66 12.08 0.31
C TYR A 56 12.51 11.63 1.77
N ARG A 57 13.36 12.15 2.66
CA ARG A 57 13.31 11.80 4.09
C ARG A 57 11.98 12.21 4.73
N CYS A 58 11.47 13.40 4.36
CA CYS A 58 10.17 13.88 4.82
C CYS A 58 9.04 13.01 4.27
N TRP A 59 9.04 12.76 2.95
CA TRP A 59 8.04 11.94 2.27
C TRP A 59 8.00 10.52 2.82
N TYR A 60 9.15 9.86 2.96
CA TYR A 60 9.24 8.50 3.50
C TYR A 60 8.68 8.42 4.91
N ARG A 61 9.07 9.37 5.78
CA ARG A 61 8.55 9.45 7.15
C ARG A 61 7.04 9.67 7.19
N CYS A 62 6.52 10.59 6.39
CA CYS A 62 5.08 10.88 6.31
C CYS A 62 4.31 9.69 5.72
N MET A 63 4.80 9.05 4.66
CA MET A 63 4.16 7.89 4.06
C MET A 63 4.11 6.72 5.04
N PHE A 64 5.22 6.39 5.69
CA PHE A 64 5.25 5.31 6.69
C PHE A 64 4.31 5.58 7.86
N PHE A 65 4.27 6.82 8.34
CA PHE A 65 3.38 7.19 9.43
C PHE A 65 1.90 7.11 9.01
N ASN A 66 1.53 7.68 7.87
CA ASN A 66 0.17 7.63 7.34
C ASN A 66 -0.29 6.19 7.11
N LEU A 67 0.52 5.37 6.44
CA LEU A 67 0.14 3.99 6.17
C LEU A 67 0.06 3.16 7.45
N ARG A 68 0.97 3.37 8.40
CA ARG A 68 0.89 2.70 9.71
C ARG A 68 -0.38 3.08 10.45
N LEU A 69 -0.76 4.36 10.45
CA LEU A 69 -2.01 4.82 11.04
C LEU A 69 -3.23 4.22 10.34
N GLU A 70 -3.24 4.17 8.99
CA GLU A 70 -4.31 3.55 8.22
C GLU A 70 -4.42 2.07 8.56
N MET A 71 -3.32 1.31 8.55
CA MET A 71 -3.32 -0.11 8.91
C MET A 71 -3.76 -0.36 10.35
N GLU A 72 -3.32 0.46 11.30
CA GLU A 72 -3.78 0.38 12.69
C GLU A 72 -5.29 0.65 12.80
N ALA A 73 -5.85 1.58 12.01
CA ALA A 73 -7.28 1.84 11.97
C ALA A 73 -8.04 0.66 11.34
N TYR A 74 -7.58 0.12 10.21
CA TYR A 74 -8.17 -1.07 9.58
C TYR A 74 -8.24 -2.25 10.55
N LEU A 75 -7.13 -2.57 11.23
CA LEU A 75 -7.09 -3.65 12.22
C LEU A 75 -8.02 -3.40 13.41
N ARG A 76 -8.24 -2.14 13.80
CA ARG A 76 -9.25 -1.80 14.84
C ARG A 76 -10.66 -2.04 14.36
N TYR A 77 -10.97 -1.65 13.11
CA TYR A 77 -12.29 -1.88 12.52
C TYR A 77 -12.57 -3.36 12.29
N GLU A 78 -11.59 -4.13 11.81
CA GLU A 78 -11.69 -5.58 11.65
C GLU A 78 -12.04 -6.26 12.98
N LYS A 79 -11.30 -5.95 14.05
CA LYS A 79 -11.61 -6.48 15.39
C LYS A 79 -12.97 -6.04 15.92
N ALA A 80 -13.40 -4.81 15.61
CA ALA A 80 -14.73 -4.34 16.00
C ALA A 80 -15.83 -5.10 15.25
N PHE A 81 -15.63 -5.35 13.96
CA PHE A 81 -16.54 -6.12 13.12
C PHE A 81 -16.62 -7.59 13.58
N GLU A 82 -15.48 -8.23 13.83
CA GLU A 82 -15.43 -9.60 14.40
C GLU A 82 -16.21 -9.70 15.70
N ARG A 83 -16.12 -8.71 16.60
CA ARG A 83 -16.91 -8.66 17.84
C ARG A 83 -18.41 -8.51 17.59
N ILE A 84 -18.81 -7.70 16.61
CA ILE A 84 -20.22 -7.53 16.25
C ILE A 84 -20.78 -8.85 15.69
N VAL A 85 -20.04 -9.49 14.78
CA VAL A 85 -20.45 -10.75 14.14
C VAL A 85 -20.47 -11.90 15.15
N SER A 86 -19.44 -12.03 16.00
CA SER A 86 -19.38 -13.08 17.04
C SER A 86 -20.35 -12.86 18.20
N GLY A 87 -20.76 -11.61 18.46
CA GLY A 87 -21.73 -11.25 19.49
C GLY A 87 -23.18 -11.27 19.04
N CYS A 88 -23.45 -11.40 17.73
CA CYS A 88 -24.79 -11.69 17.24
C CYS A 88 -25.13 -13.15 17.53
N PRO A 89 -26.24 -13.46 18.23
CA PRO A 89 -26.83 -14.78 18.11
C PRO A 89 -27.09 -15.01 16.62
N ALA A 90 -26.83 -16.21 16.12
CA ALA A 90 -27.36 -16.61 14.83
C ALA A 90 -28.89 -16.52 14.94
N ALA A 91 -29.46 -15.37 14.56
CA ALA A 91 -30.85 -15.32 14.22
C ALA A 91 -30.95 -16.21 12.99
N GLU A 92 -31.47 -17.42 13.21
CA GLU A 92 -32.05 -18.24 12.16
C GLU A 92 -33.02 -17.31 11.44
N TRP A 93 -32.56 -16.74 10.33
CA TRP A 93 -33.47 -16.17 9.36
C TRP A 93 -34.22 -17.38 8.83
N GLU A 94 -35.39 -17.65 9.40
CA GLU A 94 -36.37 -18.48 8.71
C GLU A 94 -36.52 -17.84 7.33
N ASP A 95 -36.13 -18.61 6.32
CA ASP A 95 -36.29 -18.30 4.91
C ASP A 95 -37.80 -18.27 4.70
N ASP A 96 -38.43 -17.13 5.02
CA ASP A 96 -39.81 -16.87 4.66
C ASP A 96 -39.83 -16.74 3.14
N GLU A 97 -39.95 -17.91 2.49
CA GLU A 97 -40.17 -18.08 1.07
C GLU A 97 -41.32 -17.15 0.69
N TYR A 98 -40.97 -16.07 -0.02
CA TYR A 98 -41.94 -15.15 -0.59
C TYR A 98 -42.78 -15.92 -1.59
N ASP A 99 -43.96 -16.39 -1.16
CA ASP A 99 -44.97 -16.97 -2.02
C ASP A 99 -45.65 -15.85 -2.82
N PRO A 100 -45.42 -15.74 -4.14
CA PRO A 100 -45.95 -14.67 -4.96
C PRO A 100 -47.47 -14.75 -5.18
N ASP A 101 -48.15 -15.79 -4.68
CA ASP A 101 -49.55 -16.09 -5.00
C ASP A 101 -50.59 -15.68 -3.92
N GLU A 102 -50.19 -15.04 -2.81
CA GLU A 102 -51.18 -14.45 -1.88
C GLU A 102 -51.65 -13.05 -2.36
N VAL A 103 -52.81 -13.05 -3.03
CA VAL A 103 -53.59 -11.87 -3.51
C VAL A 103 -54.61 -11.40 -2.46
#